data_AF-A0A7R9L5M4-F1
#
_entry.id   AF-A0A7R9L5M4-F1
#
_cell.length_a   1.000
_cell.length_b   1.000
_cell.length_c   1.000
_cell.angle_alpha   90.00
_cell.angle_beta   90.00
_cell.angle_gamma   90.00
#
_symmetry.space_group_name_H-M   'P 1'
#
loop_
_entity.id
_entity.type
_entity.pdbx_description
1 polymer ?
#
loop_
_entity_poly.entity_id
_entity_poly.type
_entity_poly.pdbx_seq_one_letter_code
_entity_poly.pdbx_strand_id
1 'polypeptide(L)'
;WATKDSKFLNHEGYGIGDDEYSIAYDGCRQLIWYNASSFPHRHKCWKPGDVLGCLLDLNSEHIIFYLNGIPLEPCKHVFKNANVESSGIPE
;
A
#
# COMPACT_ATOMS: atom_id res chain seq x y z
N TRP A 1 -0.82 -0.64 -3.66
CA TRP A 1 0.46 -0.55 -4.39
C TRP A 1 1.30 -1.75 -4.07
N ALA A 2 2.08 -2.23 -5.02
CA ALA A 2 2.97 -3.37 -4.85
C ALA A 2 4.23 -3.14 -5.70
N THR A 3 5.38 -3.62 -5.24
CA THR A 3 6.58 -3.72 -6.08
C THR A 3 6.50 -4.98 -6.95
N LYS A 4 7.47 -5.15 -7.85
CA LYS A 4 7.63 -6.35 -8.68
C LYS A 4 7.89 -7.63 -7.87
N ASP A 5 8.37 -7.49 -6.63
CA ASP A 5 8.78 -8.59 -5.76
C ASP A 5 7.62 -9.10 -4.89
N SER A 6 6.45 -8.46 -4.99
CA SER A 6 5.23 -8.90 -4.29
C SER A 6 4.72 -10.24 -4.81
N LYS A 7 4.20 -11.06 -3.89
CA LYS A 7 3.72 -12.42 -4.16
C LYS A 7 2.23 -12.38 -4.49
N PHE A 8 1.90 -12.58 -5.75
CA PHE A 8 0.51 -12.69 -6.22
C PHE A 8 0.07 -14.15 -6.28
N LEU A 9 -0.27 -14.74 -5.13
CA LEU A 9 -0.74 -16.13 -5.02
C LEU A 9 -2.22 -16.13 -4.62
N ASN A 10 -3.08 -15.67 -5.53
CA ASN A 10 -4.51 -15.51 -5.30
C ASN A 10 -5.23 -16.83 -4.94
N HIS A 11 -4.75 -17.97 -5.45
CA HIS A 11 -5.29 -19.29 -5.12
C HIS A 11 -4.94 -19.77 -3.71
N GLU A 12 -3.92 -19.17 -3.10
CA GLU A 12 -3.44 -19.47 -1.74
C GLU A 12 -3.90 -18.42 -0.72
N GLY A 13 -4.69 -17.44 -1.16
CA GLY A 13 -5.19 -16.37 -0.31
C GLY A 13 -4.21 -15.22 -0.06
N TYR A 14 -3.10 -15.15 -0.79
CA TYR A 14 -2.16 -14.02 -0.71
C TYR A 14 -2.57 -12.91 -1.69
N GLY A 15 -2.93 -11.75 -1.13
CA GLY A 15 -3.26 -10.54 -1.85
C GLY A 15 -2.33 -9.37 -1.53
N ILE A 16 -2.75 -8.17 -1.95
CA ILE A 16 -2.01 -6.94 -1.68
C ILE A 16 -2.08 -6.61 -0.19
N GLY A 17 -0.91 -6.33 0.40
CA GLY A 17 -0.75 -6.05 1.82
C GLY A 17 -0.43 -7.28 2.67
N ASP A 18 -0.40 -8.49 2.07
CA ASP A 18 -0.06 -9.74 2.77
C ASP A 18 1.44 -10.04 2.77
N ASP A 19 2.26 -9.19 2.15
CA ASP A 19 3.71 -9.29 2.14
C ASP A 19 4.38 -7.93 2.44
N GLU A 20 5.70 -7.94 2.55
CA GLU A 20 6.52 -6.77 2.84
C GLU A 20 6.76 -5.85 1.62
N TYR A 21 6.30 -6.26 0.44
CA TYR A 21 6.49 -5.59 -0.85
C TYR A 21 5.23 -4.86 -1.34
N SER A 22 4.15 -4.91 -0.57
CA SER A 22 2.88 -4.33 -0.96
C SER A 22 2.13 -3.69 0.20
N ILE A 23 1.23 -2.76 -0.15
CA ILE A 23 0.38 -2.03 0.78
C ILE A 23 -1.01 -1.84 0.16
N ALA A 24 -2.05 -2.12 0.94
CA ALA A 24 -3.44 -2.01 0.53
C ALA A 24 -4.23 -1.05 1.44
N TYR A 25 -5.14 -0.31 0.81
CA TYR A 25 -6.17 0.47 1.47
C TYR A 25 -7.47 -0.35 1.46
N ASP A 26 -8.07 -0.54 2.63
CA ASP A 26 -9.33 -1.24 2.81
C ASP A 26 -10.40 -0.27 3.33
N GLY A 27 -11.16 0.30 2.39
CA GLY A 27 -12.19 1.29 2.71
C GLY A 27 -13.41 0.71 3.42
N CYS A 28 -13.65 -0.61 3.36
CA CYS A 28 -14.81 -1.23 4.02
C CYS A 28 -14.53 -1.46 5.51
N ARG A 29 -13.39 -2.08 5.81
CA ARG A 29 -12.96 -2.36 7.20
C ARG A 29 -12.22 -1.18 7.83
N GLN A 30 -11.91 -0.15 7.05
CA GLN A 30 -11.16 1.05 7.44
C GLN A 30 -9.75 0.72 7.95
N LEU A 31 -9.06 -0.14 7.19
CA LEU A 31 -7.74 -0.66 7.51
C LEU A 31 -6.72 -0.31 6.43
N ILE A 32 -5.46 -0.19 6.83
CA ILE A 32 -4.32 -0.31 5.92
C ILE A 32 -3.69 -1.67 6.18
N TRP A 33 -3.46 -2.43 5.11
CA TRP A 33 -2.82 -3.74 5.12
C TRP A 33 -1.37 -3.64 4.65
N TYR A 34 -0.46 -4.22 5.42
CA TYR A 34 0.97 -4.30 5.12
C TYR A 34 1.58 -5.48 5.87
N ASN A 35 2.39 -6.30 5.19
CA ASN A 35 3.12 -7.42 5.78
C ASN A 35 2.24 -8.36 6.62
N ALA A 36 1.12 -8.82 6.03
CA ALA A 36 0.13 -9.70 6.65
C ALA A 36 -0.46 -9.16 7.98
N SER A 37 -0.30 -7.86 8.23
CA SER A 37 -0.81 -7.16 9.39
C SER A 37 -1.68 -5.98 8.93
N SER A 38 -2.54 -5.50 9.82
CA SER A 38 -3.41 -4.36 9.52
C SER A 38 -3.48 -3.38 10.67
N PHE A 39 -3.66 -2.10 10.35
CA PHE A 39 -3.90 -1.05 11.32
C PHE A 39 -5.06 -0.14 10.87
N PRO A 40 -5.85 0.40 11.81
CA PRO A 40 -6.98 1.24 11.46
C PRO A 40 -6.53 2.59 10.89
N HIS A 41 -7.36 3.15 10.02
CA HIS A 41 -7.20 4.51 9.51
C HIS A 41 -8.42 5.38 9.79
N ARG A 42 -8.28 6.70 9.66
CA ARG A 42 -9.30 7.68 10.07
C ARG A 42 -10.41 7.98 9.05
N HIS A 43 -10.33 7.49 7.81
CA HIS A 43 -11.44 7.62 6.88
C HIS A 43 -12.66 6.85 7.35
N LYS A 44 -13.85 7.35 7.00
CA LYS A 44 -15.11 6.61 7.19
C LYS A 44 -15.15 5.39 6.26
N CYS A 45 -15.98 4.40 6.62
CA CYS A 45 -16.32 3.33 5.70
C CYS A 45 -16.80 3.93 4.37
N TRP A 46 -16.16 3.51 3.27
CA TRP A 46 -16.49 4.03 1.95
C TRP A 46 -17.91 3.63 1.53
N LYS A 47 -18.50 4.38 0.61
CA LYS A 47 -19.81 4.09 0.04
C LYS A 47 -19.80 4.22 -1.48
N PRO A 48 -20.78 3.61 -2.17
CA PRO A 48 -20.92 3.80 -3.61
C PRO A 48 -20.91 5.29 -3.98
N GLY A 49 -20.08 5.65 -4.96
CA GLY A 49 -19.89 7.03 -5.41
C GLY A 49 -18.72 7.77 -4.75
N ASP A 50 -18.11 7.23 -3.68
CA ASP A 50 -16.87 7.79 -3.15
C ASP A 50 -15.70 7.59 -4.13
N VAL A 51 -14.75 8.52 -4.10
CA VAL A 51 -13.52 8.49 -4.91
C VAL A 51 -12.31 8.22 -4.02
N LEU A 52 -11.61 7.13 -4.29
CA LEU A 52 -10.31 6.82 -3.68
C LEU A 52 -9.19 7.38 -4.55
N GLY A 53 -8.46 8.37 -4.02
CA GLY A 53 -7.24 8.90 -4.61
C GLY A 53 -5.99 8.31 -3.97
N CYS A 54 -4.89 8.35 -4.70
CA CYS A 54 -3.59 7.99 -4.15
C CYS A 54 -2.47 8.86 -4.72
N LEU A 55 -1.63 9.38 -3.84
CA LEU A 55 -0.34 9.97 -4.18
C LEU A 55 0.77 8.94 -3.95
N LEU A 56 1.66 8.80 -4.93
CA LEU A 56 2.92 8.08 -4.81
C LEU A 56 4.04 9.11 -5.01
N ASP A 57 4.79 9.41 -3.95
CA ASP A 57 5.95 10.30 -4.01
C ASP A 57 7.21 9.46 -3.81
N LEU A 58 7.99 9.31 -4.89
CA LEU A 58 9.24 8.55 -4.88
C LEU A 58 10.40 9.34 -4.27
N ASN A 59 10.36 10.68 -4.33
CA ASN A 59 11.42 11.52 -3.76
C ASN A 59 11.33 11.53 -2.23
N SER A 60 10.10 11.61 -1.71
CA SER A 60 9.83 11.61 -0.27
C SER A 60 9.55 10.22 0.31
N GLU A 61 9.61 9.17 -0.52
CA GLU A 61 9.39 7.76 -0.19
C GLU A 61 8.11 7.52 0.62
N HIS A 62 6.98 8.02 0.11
CA HIS A 62 5.71 7.78 0.75
C HIS A 62 4.55 7.60 -0.22
N ILE A 63 3.51 6.96 0.31
CA ILE A 63 2.19 6.85 -0.32
C ILE A 63 1.17 7.54 0.57
N ILE A 64 0.29 8.35 -0.01
CA ILE A 64 -0.84 8.96 0.71
C ILE A 64 -2.13 8.52 0.04
N PHE A 65 -3.04 7.91 0.80
CA PHE A 65 -4.39 7.60 0.35
C PHE A 65 -5.35 8.76 0.66
N TYR A 66 -6.28 9.00 -0.25
CA TYR A 66 -7.28 10.06 -0.15
C TYR A 66 -8.68 9.48 -0.32
N LEU A 67 -9.64 9.84 0.52
CA LEU A 67 -11.05 9.54 0.28
C LEU A 67 -11.79 10.86 0.05
N ASN A 68 -12.34 11.06 -1.14
CA ASN A 68 -13.00 12.31 -1.55
C ASN A 68 -12.11 13.55 -1.32
N GLY A 69 -10.81 13.42 -1.61
CA GLY A 69 -9.82 14.49 -1.44
C GLY A 69 -9.30 14.69 -0.02
N ILE A 70 -9.81 13.97 0.99
CA ILE A 70 -9.29 14.02 2.36
C ILE A 70 -8.09 13.07 2.48
N PRO A 71 -6.88 13.54 2.84
CA PRO A 71 -5.69 12.69 2.98
C PRO A 71 -5.69 11.88 4.28
N LEU A 72 -5.06 10.69 4.27
CA LEU A 72 -4.51 10.03 5.46
C LEU A 72 -3.06 10.47 5.76
N GLU A 73 -2.48 9.91 6.81
CA GLU A 73 -1.05 10.07 7.08
C GLU A 73 -0.19 9.33 6.04
N PRO A 74 1.02 9.84 5.71
CA PRO A 74 1.91 9.20 4.76
C PRO A 74 2.35 7.80 5.20
N CYS A 75 2.15 6.82 4.33
CA CYS A 75 2.58 5.45 4.48
C CYS A 75 3.98 5.27 3.88
N LYS A 76 4.97 4.93 4.71
CA LYS A 76 6.37 4.73 4.30
C LYS A 76 6.85 3.28 4.32
N HIS A 77 6.05 2.38 4.88
CA HIS A 77 6.48 1.02 5.20
C HIS A 77 7.01 0.24 3.98
N VAL A 78 6.31 0.32 2.85
CA VAL A 78 6.67 -0.41 1.63
C VAL A 78 8.01 0.01 1.02
N PHE A 79 8.47 1.24 1.27
CA PHE A 79 9.73 1.74 0.71
C PHE A 79 10.97 1.12 1.34
N LYS A 80 10.84 0.52 2.53
CA LYS A 80 11.92 -0.25 3.15
C LYS A 80 12.41 -1.39 2.26
N ASN A 81 11.50 -1.99 1.47
CA ASN A 81 11.80 -3.13 0.61
C ASN A 81 11.72 -2.78 -0.89
N ALA A 82 11.27 -1.57 -1.25
CA ALA A 82 11.24 -1.11 -2.63
C ALA A 82 12.61 -0.62 -3.14
N ASN A 83 13.48 -0.19 -2.22
CA ASN A 83 14.80 0.37 -2.53
C ASN A 83 15.94 -0.65 -2.47
N VAL A 84 15.63 -1.95 -2.48
CA VAL A 84 16.67 -2.96 -2.71
C VAL A 84 17.01 -2.88 -4.19
N GLU A 85 17.93 -1.96 -4.53
CA GLU A 85 18.64 -2.06 -5.79
C GLU A 85 19.18 -3.47 -5.93
N SER A 86 19.05 -3.98 -7.15
CA SER A 86 19.78 -5.08 -7.74
C SER A 86 21.28 -4.99 -7.42
N SER A 87 21.65 -5.36 -6.21
CA SER A 87 23.02 -5.48 -5.75
C SER A 87 23.62 -6.74 -6.37
N GLY A 88 23.91 -6.70 -7.69
CA GLY A 88 24.62 -7.83 -8.29
C GLY A 88 24.72 -7.94 -9.81
N ILE A 89 24.39 -6.94 -10.63
CA ILE A 89 24.78 -7.02 -12.06
C ILE A 89 25.51 -5.73 -12.44
N PRO A 90 26.86 -5.75 -12.56
CA PRO A 90 27.57 -4.64 -13.17
C PRO A 90 27.35 -4.68 -14.69
N GLU A 91 27.21 -3.49 -15.29
CA GLU A 91 27.40 -3.28 -16.75
C GLU A 91 28.80 -3.68 -17.20
#